data_AF-A0A9D8MWF3-F1
#
_entry.id   AF-A0A9D8MWF3-F1
#
_cell.length_a   1.000
_cell.length_b   1.000
_cell.length_c   1.000
_cell.angle_alpha   90.00
_cell.angle_beta   90.00
_cell.angle_gamma   90.00
#
_symmetry.space_group_name_H-M   'P 1'
#
loop_
_entity.id
_entity.type
_entity.pdbx_description
1 polymer ?
#
loop_
_entity_poly.entity_id
_entity_poly.type
_entity_poly.pdbx_seq_one_letter_code
_entity_poly.pdbx_strand_id
1 'polypeptide(L)'
;MFINDFKNFGVTSAPASQKRPAGYAYLVEKYQLAVIPNWHISYIGENESFWYVIQGNQVEETYPAQYWPGEDDATQLQFALRHDTVNLGILSALFEVIPNETLLQCVRKHNQEDWCRVLWFLYEFLTNKRLELPDLTEGEEVPVLDPRLFYTLTPGEFIPRQRVLNNLTGDAVFCPLIRRTDKLT
;
A
#
# COMPACT_ATOMS: atom_id res chain seq x y z
N MET A 1 -6.38 7.07 -9.38
CA MET A 1 -6.08 6.84 -10.80
C MET A 1 -5.71 5.38 -10.92
N PHE A 2 -6.61 4.57 -11.47
CA PHE A 2 -6.66 3.13 -11.25
C PHE A 2 -5.76 2.37 -12.24
N ILE A 3 -5.47 1.11 -11.90
CA ILE A 3 -4.92 0.02 -12.73
C ILE A 3 -5.52 -0.07 -14.17
N ASN A 4 -6.57 0.69 -14.49
CA ASN A 4 -7.22 0.71 -15.79
C ASN A 4 -6.69 1.75 -16.79
N ASP A 5 -5.82 2.71 -16.41
CA ASP A 5 -5.39 3.78 -17.32
C ASP A 5 -4.24 3.39 -18.28
N PHE A 6 -3.67 2.18 -18.14
CA PHE A 6 -2.56 1.69 -18.97
C PHE A 6 -2.92 0.53 -19.92
N LYS A 7 -4.20 0.32 -20.23
CA LYS A 7 -4.69 -0.77 -21.10
C LYS A 7 -4.16 -0.81 -22.54
N ASN A 8 -3.24 0.07 -22.92
CA ASN A 8 -2.70 0.16 -24.29
C ASN A 8 -1.18 -0.13 -24.41
N PHE A 9 -0.50 -0.60 -23.37
CA PHE A 9 0.92 -0.96 -23.47
C PHE A 9 1.11 -2.47 -23.57
N GLY A 10 1.75 -2.90 -24.66
CA GLY A 10 1.82 -4.28 -25.11
C GLY A 10 2.46 -5.24 -24.11
N VAL A 11 1.96 -6.48 -24.12
CA VAL A 11 2.63 -7.62 -23.49
C VAL A 11 3.88 -7.93 -24.29
N THR A 12 4.99 -7.35 -23.89
CA THR A 12 6.32 -7.74 -24.34
C THR A 12 7.25 -7.70 -23.13
N SER A 13 7.96 -8.80 -22.90
CA SER A 13 9.06 -8.86 -21.94
C SER A 13 9.97 -7.65 -22.15
N ALA A 14 10.03 -6.75 -21.17
CA ALA A 14 11.00 -5.66 -21.22
C ALA A 14 12.40 -6.27 -21.37
N PRO A 15 13.30 -5.69 -22.19
CA PRO A 15 14.72 -6.03 -22.12
C PRO A 15 15.19 -5.84 -20.67
N ALA A 16 16.31 -6.46 -20.29
CA ALA A 16 16.94 -6.25 -18.98
C ALA A 16 17.44 -4.79 -18.85
N SER A 17 16.52 -3.84 -18.74
CA SER A 17 16.80 -2.46 -18.40
C SER A 17 16.97 -2.38 -16.89
N GLN A 18 17.95 -1.59 -16.47
CA GLN A 18 18.13 -1.28 -15.06
C GLN A 18 16.82 -0.72 -14.50
N LYS A 19 16.30 -1.39 -13.47
CA LYS A 19 15.07 -0.99 -12.77
C LYS A 19 15.37 -0.91 -11.28
N ARG A 20 14.78 0.07 -10.60
CA ARG A 20 14.90 0.26 -9.15
C ARG A 20 13.57 -0.04 -8.46
N PRO A 21 13.57 -0.63 -7.25
CA PRO A 21 12.34 -0.94 -6.53
C PRO A 21 11.62 0.36 -6.11
N ALA A 22 10.30 0.31 -6.01
CA ALA A 22 9.46 1.37 -5.47
C ALA A 22 8.35 0.80 -4.58
N GLY A 23 7.72 1.65 -3.78
CA GLY A 23 6.66 1.23 -2.87
C GLY A 23 7.17 0.25 -1.82
N TYR A 24 6.44 -0.86 -1.63
CA TYR A 24 6.85 -1.86 -0.65
C TYR A 24 8.20 -2.51 -0.97
N ALA A 25 8.51 -2.72 -2.25
CA ALA A 25 9.77 -3.34 -2.64
C ALA A 25 10.97 -2.50 -2.17
N TYR A 26 10.87 -1.18 -2.31
CA TYR A 26 11.91 -0.25 -1.86
C TYR A 26 12.04 -0.27 -0.34
N LEU A 27 10.92 -0.22 0.39
CA LEU A 27 10.92 -0.20 1.86
C LEU A 27 11.46 -1.52 2.44
N VAL A 28 11.09 -2.66 1.86
CA VAL A 28 11.60 -3.98 2.24
C VAL A 28 13.12 -4.05 2.05
N GLU A 29 13.63 -3.55 0.92
CA GLU A 29 15.07 -3.52 0.65
C GLU A 29 15.80 -2.52 1.58
N LYS A 30 15.32 -1.28 1.70
CA LYS A 30 15.92 -0.23 2.54
C LYS A 30 16.07 -0.68 4.00
N TYR A 31 15.06 -1.34 4.55
CA TYR A 31 15.04 -1.80 5.94
C TYR A 31 15.45 -3.27 6.13
N GLN A 32 15.81 -3.96 5.05
CA GLN A 32 16.19 -5.39 5.06
C GLN A 32 15.15 -6.28 5.78
N LEU A 33 13.87 -6.04 5.48
CA LEU A 33 12.76 -6.73 6.15
C LEU A 33 12.69 -8.21 5.75
N ALA A 34 12.63 -9.10 6.74
CA ALA A 34 12.43 -10.53 6.53
C ALA A 34 10.94 -10.86 6.37
N VAL A 35 10.36 -10.50 5.22
CA VAL A 35 8.92 -10.65 4.93
C VAL A 35 8.67 -11.43 3.64
N ILE A 36 7.48 -12.01 3.53
CA ILE A 36 7.01 -12.57 2.26
C ILE A 36 6.75 -11.40 1.30
N PRO A 37 7.30 -11.42 0.07
CA PRO A 37 7.05 -10.37 -0.91
C PRO A 37 5.55 -10.21 -1.20
N ASN A 38 5.15 -8.98 -1.52
CA ASN A 38 3.79 -8.71 -1.94
C ASN A 38 3.49 -9.37 -3.31
N TRP A 39 2.21 -9.68 -3.55
CA TRP A 39 1.77 -10.23 -4.84
C TRP A 39 1.95 -9.22 -5.98
N HIS A 40 1.91 -7.92 -5.68
CA HIS A 40 2.20 -6.83 -6.60
C HIS A 40 3.53 -6.19 -6.22
N ILE A 41 4.47 -6.12 -7.16
CA ILE A 41 5.78 -5.51 -6.96
C ILE A 41 5.97 -4.39 -7.97
N SER A 42 6.25 -3.20 -7.45
CA SER A 42 6.50 -2.02 -8.26
C SER A 42 7.99 -1.72 -8.43
N TYR A 43 8.36 -1.37 -9.66
CA TYR A 43 9.68 -0.87 -10.03
C TYR A 43 9.55 0.45 -10.79
N ILE A 44 10.61 1.25 -10.79
CA ILE A 44 10.79 2.36 -11.72
C ILE A 44 11.86 2.00 -12.74
N GLY A 45 11.52 2.12 -14.02
CA GLY A 45 12.45 1.97 -15.14
C GLY A 45 13.07 3.30 -15.56
N GLU A 46 14.17 3.22 -16.32
CA GLU A 46 14.80 4.40 -16.95
C GLU A 46 14.02 4.92 -18.16
N ASN A 47 13.20 4.06 -18.78
CA ASN A 47 12.43 4.38 -19.97
C ASN A 47 11.09 5.05 -19.64
N GLU A 48 10.48 5.71 -20.63
CA GLU A 48 9.17 6.37 -20.50
C GLU A 48 7.98 5.40 -20.59
N SER A 49 8.22 4.11 -20.83
CA SER A 49 7.17 3.11 -21.05
C SER A 49 6.82 2.35 -19.78
N PHE A 50 5.52 2.15 -19.56
CA PHE A 50 5.00 1.24 -18.54
C PHE A 50 5.08 -0.20 -19.04
N TRP A 51 5.50 -1.11 -18.17
CA TRP A 51 5.58 -2.55 -18.44
C TRP A 51 4.99 -3.34 -17.29
N TYR A 52 4.47 -4.53 -17.58
CA TYR A 52 4.12 -5.49 -16.54
C TYR A 52 4.47 -6.93 -16.94
N VAL A 53 4.78 -7.74 -15.94
CA VAL A 53 5.08 -9.17 -16.09
C VAL A 53 4.23 -9.93 -15.07
N ILE A 54 3.54 -10.97 -15.53
CA ILE A 54 2.77 -11.87 -14.66
C ILE A 54 3.52 -13.19 -14.54
N GLN A 55 3.87 -13.58 -13.32
CA GLN A 55 4.51 -14.85 -13.00
C GLN A 55 3.65 -15.61 -11.97
N GLY A 56 2.84 -16.54 -12.45
CA GLY A 56 1.85 -17.22 -11.60
C GLY A 56 0.83 -16.23 -11.03
N ASN A 57 0.81 -16.05 -9.71
CA ASN A 57 -0.10 -15.10 -9.03
C ASN A 57 0.57 -13.76 -8.70
N GLN A 58 1.83 -13.58 -9.08
CA GLN A 58 2.59 -12.36 -8.86
C GLN A 58 2.55 -11.48 -10.10
N VAL A 59 2.40 -10.17 -9.87
CA VAL A 59 2.44 -9.12 -10.88
C VAL A 59 3.61 -8.21 -10.56
N GLU A 60 4.51 -8.03 -11.51
CA GLU A 60 5.53 -6.99 -11.46
C GLU A 60 5.14 -5.88 -12.41
N GLU A 61 5.07 -4.64 -11.94
CA GLU A 61 4.85 -3.45 -12.76
C GLU A 61 6.10 -2.58 -12.73
N THR A 62 6.51 -2.09 -13.90
CA THR A 62 7.61 -1.13 -14.05
C THR A 62 7.05 0.16 -14.60
N TYR A 63 7.06 1.19 -13.76
CA TYR A 63 6.56 2.51 -14.06
C TYR A 63 7.64 3.39 -14.71
N PRO A 64 7.24 4.38 -15.55
CA PRO A 64 8.16 5.35 -16.11
C PRO A 64 8.92 6.16 -15.05
N ALA A 65 10.11 6.66 -15.41
CA ALA A 65 11.01 7.38 -14.50
C ALA A 65 10.34 8.52 -13.69
N GLN A 66 9.38 9.23 -14.28
CA GLN A 66 8.63 10.33 -13.65
C GLN A 66 7.75 9.90 -12.46
N TYR A 67 7.47 8.60 -12.31
CA TYR A 67 6.70 8.06 -11.19
C TYR A 67 7.58 7.77 -9.97
N TRP A 68 8.88 8.06 -10.01
CA TRP A 68 9.75 7.89 -8.86
C TRP A 68 9.24 8.70 -7.65
N PRO A 69 8.85 8.04 -6.53
CA PRO A 69 8.31 8.75 -5.38
C PRO A 69 9.39 9.47 -4.55
N GLY A 70 10.69 9.21 -4.78
CA GLY A 70 11.78 9.73 -3.96
C GLY A 70 12.29 8.72 -2.95
N GLU A 71 13.31 9.11 -2.17
CA GLU A 71 13.96 8.25 -1.16
C GLU A 71 13.25 8.28 0.22
N ASP A 72 12.26 9.16 0.37
CA ASP A 72 11.53 9.42 1.61
C ASP A 72 10.51 8.30 1.91
N ASP A 73 10.44 7.88 3.19
CA ASP A 73 9.60 6.75 3.58
C ASP A 73 8.10 7.05 3.40
N ALA A 74 7.67 8.31 3.62
CA ALA A 74 6.27 8.67 3.47
C ALA A 74 5.83 8.65 2.00
N THR A 75 6.67 9.13 1.09
CA THR A 75 6.35 9.09 -0.35
C THR A 75 6.37 7.66 -0.89
N GLN A 76 7.28 6.82 -0.41
CA GLN A 76 7.31 5.40 -0.74
C GLN A 76 6.09 4.64 -0.16
N LEU A 77 5.66 4.95 1.07
CA LEU A 77 4.43 4.40 1.65
C LEU A 77 3.17 4.84 0.89
N GLN A 78 3.10 6.12 0.51
CA GLN A 78 2.01 6.63 -0.33
C GLN A 78 1.96 5.87 -1.66
N PHE A 79 3.12 5.66 -2.29
CA PHE A 79 3.21 4.87 -3.51
C PHE A 79 2.73 3.43 -3.29
N ALA A 80 3.23 2.75 -2.26
CA ALA A 80 2.87 1.38 -1.93
C ALA A 80 1.36 1.22 -1.74
N LEU A 81 0.72 2.06 -0.92
CA LEU A 81 -0.72 1.95 -0.66
C LEU A 81 -1.59 2.24 -1.89
N ARG A 82 -1.10 3.06 -2.83
CA ARG A 82 -1.82 3.39 -4.07
C ARG A 82 -1.66 2.32 -5.16
N HIS A 83 -0.48 1.71 -5.25
CA HIS A 83 -0.11 0.82 -6.37
C HIS A 83 -0.01 -0.64 -5.95
N ASP A 84 0.63 -0.91 -4.81
CA ASP A 84 0.85 -2.27 -4.29
C ASP A 84 -0.30 -2.75 -3.39
N THR A 85 -1.29 -1.89 -3.10
CA THR A 85 -2.42 -2.11 -2.19
C THR A 85 -2.00 -2.34 -0.73
N VAL A 86 -2.91 -2.68 0.18
CA VAL A 86 -2.57 -2.94 1.59
C VAL A 86 -1.93 -4.32 1.75
N ASN A 87 -0.79 -4.39 2.44
CA ASN A 87 -0.19 -5.64 2.90
C ASN A 87 0.14 -5.56 4.40
N LEU A 88 -0.64 -6.27 5.23
CA LEU A 88 -0.50 -6.21 6.69
C LEU A 88 0.84 -6.78 7.19
N GLY A 89 1.38 -7.82 6.55
CA GLY A 89 2.63 -8.44 6.97
C GLY A 89 3.84 -7.51 6.76
N ILE A 90 3.90 -6.87 5.60
CA ILE A 90 4.95 -5.88 5.30
C ILE A 90 4.82 -4.66 6.19
N LEU A 91 3.59 -4.14 6.36
CA LEU A 91 3.36 -2.98 7.23
C LEU A 91 3.69 -3.27 8.70
N SER A 92 3.32 -4.44 9.21
CA SER A 92 3.66 -4.85 10.57
C SER A 92 5.16 -4.86 10.79
N ALA A 93 5.93 -5.50 9.89
CA ALA A 93 7.39 -5.54 9.98
C ALA A 93 8.02 -4.15 9.82
N LEU A 94 7.47 -3.30 8.94
CA LEU A 94 7.95 -1.95 8.75
C LEU A 94 7.73 -1.09 10.00
N PHE A 95 6.57 -1.20 10.65
CA PHE A 95 6.24 -0.42 11.85
C PHE A 95 7.12 -0.75 13.06
N GLU A 96 7.83 -1.88 13.04
CA GLU A 96 8.82 -2.21 14.07
C GLU A 96 10.14 -1.45 13.91
N VAL A 97 10.48 -1.01 12.69
CA VAL A 97 11.80 -0.44 12.36
C VAL A 97 11.76 0.99 11.86
N ILE A 98 10.63 1.43 11.30
CA ILE A 98 10.46 2.82 10.85
C ILE A 98 10.42 3.75 12.08
N PRO A 99 11.11 4.90 12.07
CA PRO A 99 11.04 5.82 13.20
C PRO A 99 9.62 6.32 13.41
N ASN A 100 9.10 6.20 14.64
CA ASN A 100 7.75 6.66 14.99
C ASN A 100 7.51 8.13 14.62
N GLU A 101 8.53 8.98 14.77
CA GLU A 101 8.44 10.40 14.44
C GLU A 101 8.21 10.63 12.94
N THR A 102 8.81 9.81 12.07
CA THR A 102 8.57 9.86 10.62
C THR A 102 7.10 9.64 10.31
N LEU A 103 6.49 8.61 10.93
CA LEU A 103 5.09 8.30 10.74
C LEU A 103 4.17 9.38 11.32
N LEU A 104 4.48 9.88 12.51
CA LEU A 104 3.72 10.95 13.16
C LEU A 104 3.70 12.23 12.30
N GLN A 105 4.86 12.64 11.77
CA GLN A 105 4.98 13.81 10.92
C GLN A 105 4.28 13.61 9.57
N CYS A 106 4.44 12.42 8.97
CA CYS A 106 3.72 12.02 7.76
C CYS A 106 2.21 12.18 7.93
N VAL A 107 1.65 11.58 9.00
CA VAL A 107 0.22 11.63 9.26
C VAL A 107 -0.23 13.06 9.55
N ARG A 108 0.49 13.81 10.39
CA ARG A 108 0.16 15.21 10.67
C ARG A 108 0.07 16.06 9.40
N LYS A 109 0.96 15.82 8.42
CA LYS A 109 1.02 16.58 7.17
C LYS A 109 -0.07 16.18 6.18
N HIS A 110 -0.45 14.89 6.13
CA HIS A 110 -1.30 14.33 5.08
C HIS A 110 -2.64 13.76 5.60
N ASN A 111 -3.06 14.10 6.83
CA ASN A 111 -4.22 13.50 7.50
C ASN A 111 -5.58 13.62 6.77
N GLN A 112 -5.70 14.48 5.77
CA GLN A 112 -6.91 14.59 4.94
C GLN A 112 -6.91 13.59 3.76
N GLU A 113 -5.76 13.00 3.43
CA GLU A 113 -5.63 12.09 2.29
C GLU A 113 -5.97 10.65 2.68
N ASP A 114 -6.77 9.98 1.85
CA ASP A 114 -7.24 8.60 2.05
C ASP A 114 -6.15 7.60 2.44
N TRP A 115 -5.06 7.56 1.66
CA TRP A 115 -3.94 6.65 1.92
C TRP A 115 -3.33 6.87 3.30
N CYS A 116 -3.30 8.12 3.77
CA CYS A 116 -2.68 8.50 5.02
C CYS A 116 -3.59 8.16 6.21
N ARG A 117 -4.90 8.35 6.05
CA ARG A 117 -5.91 7.91 7.03
C ARG A 117 -5.90 6.40 7.20
N VAL A 118 -5.80 5.65 6.10
CA VAL A 118 -5.63 4.19 6.12
C VAL A 118 -4.29 3.80 6.78
N LEU A 119 -3.18 4.45 6.42
CA LEU A 119 -1.87 4.19 7.05
C LEU A 119 -1.90 4.42 8.56
N TRP A 120 -2.50 5.54 9.00
CA TRP A 120 -2.66 5.87 10.41
C TRP A 120 -3.48 4.81 11.14
N PHE A 121 -4.64 4.44 10.60
CA PHE A 121 -5.44 3.36 11.16
C PHE A 121 -4.65 2.06 11.27
N LEU A 122 -3.98 1.63 10.19
CA LEU A 122 -3.22 0.38 10.14
C LEU A 122 -2.07 0.37 11.16
N TYR A 123 -1.40 1.50 11.38
CA TYR A 123 -0.38 1.60 12.42
C TYR A 123 -0.98 1.39 13.82
N GLU A 124 -2.04 2.12 14.18
CA GLU A 124 -2.65 1.98 15.51
C GLU A 124 -3.25 0.57 15.69
N PHE A 125 -3.81 0.00 14.62
CA PHE A 125 -4.39 -1.34 14.60
C PHE A 125 -3.33 -2.43 14.80
N LEU A 126 -2.25 -2.44 14.00
CA LEU A 126 -1.24 -3.52 14.03
C LEU A 126 -0.32 -3.42 15.25
N THR A 127 -0.02 -2.20 15.72
CA THR A 127 0.94 -2.01 16.81
C THR A 127 0.29 -1.86 18.18
N ASN A 128 -1.03 -1.63 18.22
CA ASN A 128 -1.78 -1.21 19.40
C ASN A 128 -1.23 0.06 20.08
N LYS A 129 -0.49 0.89 19.33
CA LYS A 129 0.06 2.18 19.80
C LYS A 129 -0.71 3.32 19.15
N ARG A 130 -1.31 4.18 19.97
CA ARG A 130 -2.00 5.40 19.50
C ARG A 130 -0.99 6.49 19.15
N LEU A 131 -1.11 7.12 17.99
CA LEU A 131 -0.31 8.30 17.64
C LEU A 131 -0.83 9.53 18.38
N GLU A 132 0.07 10.42 18.82
CA GLU A 132 -0.29 11.66 19.50
C GLU A 132 -0.81 12.73 18.52
N LEU A 133 -2.00 12.46 17.97
CA LEU A 133 -2.71 13.29 17.01
C LEU A 133 -4.17 13.47 17.46
N PRO A 134 -4.77 14.66 17.21
CA PRO A 134 -6.20 14.87 17.44
C PRO A 134 -7.04 14.04 16.47
N ASP A 135 -8.25 13.68 16.89
CA ASP A 135 -9.23 13.00 16.03
C ASP A 135 -9.65 13.92 14.87
N LEU A 136 -9.92 13.33 13.69
CA LEU A 136 -10.49 14.06 12.56
C LEU A 136 -11.96 14.39 12.81
N THR A 137 -12.35 15.61 12.50
CA THR A 137 -13.73 16.09 12.63
C THR A 137 -14.51 16.04 11.32
N GLU A 138 -13.82 15.99 10.18
CA GLU A 138 -14.40 16.08 8.83
C GLU A 138 -13.65 15.18 7.83
N GLY A 139 -14.27 14.96 6.66
CA GLY A 139 -13.76 14.10 5.59
C GLY A 139 -14.73 12.98 5.22
N GLU A 140 -14.55 12.34 4.07
CA GLU A 140 -15.38 11.17 3.72
C GLU A 140 -14.91 9.92 4.46
N GLU A 141 -15.78 8.92 4.58
CA GLU A 141 -15.38 7.60 5.06
C GLU A 141 -14.51 6.91 4.01
N VAL A 142 -13.35 6.38 4.40
CA VAL A 142 -12.46 5.63 3.49
C VAL A 142 -12.34 4.16 3.93
N PRO A 143 -12.63 3.18 3.07
CA PRO A 143 -12.42 1.76 3.41
C PRO A 143 -10.93 1.40 3.46
N VAL A 144 -10.54 0.53 4.40
CA VAL A 144 -9.16 0.02 4.49
C VAL A 144 -8.78 -0.77 3.24
N LEU A 145 -9.68 -1.65 2.79
CA LEU A 145 -9.51 -2.45 1.59
C LEU A 145 -10.52 -2.03 0.53
N ASP A 146 -10.09 -1.95 -0.73
CA ASP A 146 -11.01 -1.77 -1.85
C ASP A 146 -11.85 -3.06 -2.04
N PRO A 147 -13.18 -3.03 -1.86
CA PRO A 147 -14.04 -4.21 -1.98
C PRO A 147 -14.10 -4.78 -3.41
N ARG A 148 -13.62 -4.04 -4.41
CA ARG A 148 -13.45 -4.53 -5.79
C ARG A 148 -12.20 -5.41 -5.94
N LEU A 149 -11.21 -5.24 -5.07
CA LEU A 149 -9.95 -5.98 -5.08
C LEU A 149 -9.90 -7.08 -4.02
N PHE A 150 -10.65 -6.95 -2.92
CA PHE A 150 -10.64 -7.88 -1.80
C PHE A 150 -12.05 -8.30 -1.39
N TYR A 151 -12.14 -9.46 -0.74
CA TYR A 151 -13.29 -9.79 0.09
C TYR A 151 -13.16 -9.08 1.43
N THR A 152 -14.23 -8.39 1.85
CA THR A 152 -14.22 -7.50 3.00
C THR A 152 -15.46 -7.74 3.85
N LEU A 153 -15.43 -7.34 5.13
CA LEU A 153 -16.64 -7.36 5.94
C LEU A 153 -17.70 -6.40 5.39
N THR A 154 -18.97 -6.78 5.51
CA THR A 154 -20.11 -5.94 5.15
C THR A 154 -21.27 -6.23 6.12
N PRO A 155 -21.67 -5.27 6.98
CA PRO A 155 -21.06 -3.94 7.13
C PRO A 155 -19.66 -4.01 7.74
N GLY A 156 -18.80 -3.03 7.43
CA GLY A 156 -17.55 -2.79 8.15
C GLY A 156 -17.78 -1.95 9.41
N GLU A 157 -16.74 -1.77 10.22
CA GLU A 157 -16.78 -0.92 11.43
C GLU A 157 -16.24 0.48 11.11
N PHE A 158 -17.03 1.52 11.32
CA PHE A 158 -16.56 2.89 11.16
C PHE A 158 -15.70 3.31 12.35
N ILE A 159 -14.49 3.80 12.08
CA ILE A 159 -13.53 4.30 13.06
C ILE A 159 -13.49 5.83 12.97
N PRO A 160 -14.17 6.56 13.87
CA PRO A 160 -14.38 8.01 13.71
C PRO A 160 -13.08 8.83 13.73
N ARG A 161 -12.12 8.44 14.58
CA ARG A 161 -10.86 9.17 14.79
C ARG A 161 -10.07 9.39 13.50
N GLN A 162 -9.97 8.37 12.66
CA GLN A 162 -9.30 8.42 11.36
C GLN A 162 -10.29 8.56 10.19
N ARG A 163 -11.60 8.46 10.46
CA ARG A 163 -12.68 8.38 9.46
C ARG A 163 -12.47 7.24 8.46
N VAL A 164 -12.03 6.10 8.98
CA VAL A 164 -11.74 4.88 8.22
C VAL A 164 -12.86 3.88 8.46
N LEU A 165 -13.36 3.25 7.40
CA LEU A 165 -14.19 2.05 7.51
C LEU A 165 -13.27 0.83 7.60
N ASN A 166 -13.11 0.31 8.81
CA ASN A 166 -12.46 -0.96 9.05
C ASN A 166 -13.31 -2.10 8.48
N ASN A 167 -12.98 -2.50 7.24
CA ASN A 167 -13.62 -3.60 6.53
C ASN A 167 -12.71 -4.83 6.43
N LEU A 168 -11.69 -4.92 7.31
CA LEU A 168 -10.81 -6.08 7.47
C LEU A 168 -11.56 -7.32 7.96
N THR A 169 -11.08 -8.52 7.63
CA THR A 169 -11.78 -9.80 7.95
C THR A 169 -11.30 -10.46 9.25
N GLY A 170 -10.60 -9.73 10.09
CA GLY A 170 -10.10 -10.20 11.38
C GLY A 170 -9.55 -9.06 12.23
N ASP A 171 -8.69 -9.40 13.17
CA ASP A 171 -8.10 -8.47 14.13
C ASP A 171 -6.56 -8.36 13.95
N ALA A 172 -5.91 -7.62 14.86
CA ALA A 172 -4.46 -7.42 14.80
C ALA A 172 -3.64 -8.71 15.01
N VAL A 173 -4.23 -9.75 15.63
CA VAL A 173 -3.58 -11.04 15.84
C VAL A 173 -3.68 -11.91 14.59
N PHE A 174 -4.85 -11.90 13.94
CA PHE A 174 -5.08 -12.66 12.72
C PHE A 174 -6.12 -11.98 11.82
N CYS A 175 -5.66 -11.41 10.71
CA CYS A 175 -6.50 -10.78 9.69
C CYS A 175 -6.10 -11.24 8.28
N PRO A 176 -6.75 -12.28 7.72
CA PRO A 176 -6.47 -12.71 6.36
C PRO A 176 -6.93 -11.65 5.34
N LEU A 177 -6.09 -11.39 4.34
CA LEU A 177 -6.46 -10.58 3.18
C LEU A 177 -6.75 -11.49 1.99
N ILE A 178 -8.02 -11.62 1.62
CA ILE A 178 -8.44 -12.48 0.51
C ILE A 178 -8.66 -11.62 -0.72
N ARG A 179 -7.71 -11.68 -1.67
CA ARG A 179 -7.80 -10.96 -2.94
C ARG A 179 -8.81 -11.63 -3.87
N ARG A 180 -9.60 -10.81 -4.56
CA ARG A 180 -10.44 -11.25 -5.69
C ARG A 180 -9.55 -11.57 -6.88
N THR A 181 -9.80 -12.73 -7.49
CA THR A 181 -9.09 -13.22 -8.67
C THR A 181 -10.08 -13.86 -9.62
N ASP A 182 -9.68 -14.16 -10.85
CA ASP A 182 -10.55 -14.87 -11.81
C ASP A 182 -11.06 -16.22 -11.28
N LYS A 183 -10.34 -16.83 -10.33
CA LYS A 183 -10.74 -18.09 -9.68
C LYS A 183 -11.60 -17.88 -8.42
N LEU A 184 -11.65 -16.67 -7.90
CA LEU A 184 -12.28 -16.31 -6.62
C LEU A 184 -13.02 -14.98 -6.81
N THR A 185 -14.18 -15.03 -7.45
CA THR A 185 -15.05 -13.88 -7.77
C THR A 185 -16.29 -13.80 -6.89
#